data_AF-A0A1M6V8M4-F1
#
_entry.id   AF-A0A1M6V8M4-F1
#
_cell.length_a   1.000
_cell.length_b   1.000
_cell.length_c   1.000
_cell.angle_alpha   90.00
_cell.angle_beta   90.00
_cell.angle_gamma   90.00
#
_symmetry.space_group_name_H-M   'P 1'
#
loop_
_entity.id
_entity.type
_entity.pdbx_description
1 polymer ?
#
loop_
_entity_poly.entity_id
_entity_poly.type
_entity_poly.pdbx_seq_one_letter_code
_entity_poly.pdbx_strand_id
1 'polypeptide(L)'
;MTLYKFTSEKELLEIGRTSFKEFISDIPLLFYTASIPDQIPDHGMFLINCEIEENTVNNFKILNDGELIIKTDQIPLFNVLLVDRIKIVDFFGDSEEIGKETLEVLEKEKRFSESRLKEYLETNSRDIISYDYFREVYNPSVPIGEENEEELEKLIEEEKTHAKYCEEKISKINTVEEAVDFLIYEELSEDRILDIRNESLASKLNDMGVFFGLGMYLRNVFIYPNKNEDFLKYLNIYDPGYTVNRGEFGEGIIEDLLWRTLNHYIITDESKKKIEVLRKEKYDEDLAWSNYIKERLLSYNLGEAVISEYLKLEDQMDLCVSDEDFEHCMYEQKRILEGLSGDELSVYNHLKQDYFMISRLIKKLKNKL
;
A
#
# COMPACT_ATOMS: atom_id res chain seq x y z
N MET A 1 -5.22 -14.04 -22.12
CA MET A 1 -6.65 -14.07 -22.49
C MET A 1 -7.48 -14.03 -21.21
N THR A 2 -8.54 -13.22 -21.17
CA THR A 2 -9.46 -13.14 -20.02
C THR A 2 -10.66 -14.07 -20.24
N LEU A 3 -10.99 -14.84 -19.21
CA LEU A 3 -12.12 -15.77 -19.15
C LEU A 3 -13.14 -15.28 -18.15
N TYR A 4 -14.42 -15.33 -18.51
CA TYR A 4 -15.52 -14.90 -17.64
C TYR A 4 -16.41 -16.07 -17.25
N LYS A 5 -16.92 -16.10 -16.02
CA LYS A 5 -17.88 -17.11 -15.56
C LYS A 5 -18.93 -16.46 -14.65
N PHE A 6 -20.18 -16.88 -14.81
CA PHE A 6 -21.20 -16.64 -13.79
C PHE A 6 -21.07 -17.67 -12.67
N THR A 7 -21.11 -17.19 -11.44
CA THR A 7 -20.95 -18.00 -10.25
C THR A 7 -22.03 -17.68 -9.22
N SER A 8 -22.59 -18.74 -8.63
CA SER A 8 -23.54 -18.61 -7.53
C SER A 8 -22.85 -18.10 -6.27
N GLU A 9 -23.63 -17.61 -5.31
CA GLU A 9 -23.12 -17.25 -3.98
C GLU A 9 -22.34 -18.40 -3.31
N LYS A 10 -22.86 -19.63 -3.41
CA LYS A 10 -22.20 -20.81 -2.83
C LYS A 10 -20.83 -21.07 -3.46
N GLU A 11 -20.74 -21.02 -4.79
CA GLU A 11 -19.46 -21.18 -5.49
C GLU A 11 -18.49 -20.04 -5.14
N LEU A 12 -18.97 -18.80 -5.01
CA LEU A 12 -18.16 -17.67 -4.59
C LEU A 12 -17.55 -17.90 -3.20
N LEU A 13 -18.31 -18.44 -2.25
CA LEU A 13 -17.82 -18.79 -0.92
C LEU A 13 -16.76 -19.90 -0.98
N GLU A 14 -16.92 -20.89 -1.85
CA GLU A 14 -15.94 -21.96 -2.07
C GLU A 14 -14.64 -21.41 -2.66
N ILE A 15 -14.72 -20.52 -3.65
CA ILE A 15 -13.58 -19.79 -4.19
C ILE A 15 -12.95 -18.89 -3.11
N GLY A 16 -13.75 -18.24 -2.27
CA GLY A 16 -13.28 -17.43 -1.15
C GLY A 16 -12.44 -18.22 -0.15
N ARG A 17 -12.71 -19.51 0.06
CA ARG A 17 -11.92 -20.39 0.93
C ARG A 17 -10.53 -20.69 0.39
N THR A 18 -10.34 -20.71 -0.93
CA THR A 18 -9.01 -20.80 -1.57
C THR A 18 -8.35 -19.43 -1.69
N SER A 19 -9.00 -18.40 -1.16
CA SER A 19 -8.63 -17.01 -1.32
C SER A 19 -8.51 -16.63 -2.81
N PHE A 20 -9.45 -17.14 -3.61
CA PHE A 20 -9.63 -16.87 -5.04
C PHE A 20 -8.49 -17.31 -5.96
N LYS A 21 -7.61 -18.19 -5.47
CA LYS A 21 -6.54 -18.77 -6.29
C LYS A 21 -7.03 -19.90 -7.19
N GLU A 22 -8.08 -20.58 -6.76
CA GLU A 22 -8.43 -21.87 -7.33
C GLU A 22 -9.94 -22.03 -7.38
N PHE A 23 -10.40 -22.62 -8.48
CA PHE A 23 -11.73 -23.20 -8.55
C PHE A 23 -11.73 -24.56 -7.84
N ILE A 24 -12.68 -24.75 -6.94
CA ILE A 24 -13.02 -26.05 -6.37
C ILE A 24 -14.38 -26.43 -6.94
N SER A 25 -14.44 -27.46 -7.78
CA SER A 25 -15.70 -27.94 -8.34
C SER A 25 -15.65 -29.42 -8.67
N ASP A 26 -16.74 -30.12 -8.36
CA ASP A 26 -16.95 -31.51 -8.74
C ASP A 26 -17.58 -31.65 -10.14
N ILE A 27 -17.91 -30.53 -10.78
CA ILE A 27 -18.51 -30.46 -12.12
C ILE A 27 -17.62 -29.67 -13.08
N PRO A 28 -17.75 -29.87 -14.40
CA PRO A 28 -17.02 -29.08 -15.37
C PRO A 28 -17.28 -27.58 -15.24
N LEU A 29 -16.22 -26.78 -15.41
CA LEU A 29 -16.32 -25.32 -15.43
C LEU A 29 -16.60 -24.84 -16.86
N LEU A 30 -17.50 -23.87 -16.98
CA LEU A 30 -17.82 -23.19 -18.23
C LEU A 30 -17.40 -21.73 -18.13
N PHE A 31 -16.63 -21.26 -19.12
CA PHE A 31 -16.18 -19.87 -19.22
C PHE A 31 -16.51 -19.28 -20.60
N TYR A 32 -16.58 -17.95 -20.66
CA TYR A 32 -16.75 -17.16 -21.88
C TYR A 32 -15.46 -16.41 -22.21
N THR A 33 -15.03 -16.42 -23.48
CA THR A 33 -13.71 -15.90 -23.91
C THR A 33 -13.72 -14.49 -24.48
N ALA A 34 -14.87 -13.95 -24.92
CA ALA A 34 -14.94 -12.65 -25.60
C ALA A 34 -16.20 -11.82 -25.34
N SER A 35 -17.25 -12.42 -24.77
CA SER A 35 -18.52 -11.73 -24.50
C SER A 35 -19.24 -12.40 -23.34
N ILE A 36 -19.60 -11.62 -22.31
CA ILE A 36 -20.59 -12.04 -21.32
C ILE A 36 -21.90 -12.30 -22.10
N PRO A 37 -22.60 -13.41 -21.87
CA PRO A 37 -23.88 -13.68 -22.54
C PRO A 37 -24.86 -12.52 -22.42
N ASP A 38 -25.58 -12.22 -23.50
CA ASP A 38 -26.69 -11.24 -23.48
C ASP A 38 -27.82 -11.68 -22.52
N GLN A 39 -27.93 -12.98 -22.26
CA GLN A 39 -28.86 -13.54 -21.30
C GLN A 39 -28.29 -13.43 -19.89
N ILE A 40 -28.63 -12.32 -19.24
CA ILE A 40 -28.37 -12.10 -17.83
C ILE A 40 -29.22 -13.09 -17.01
N PRO A 41 -28.65 -13.78 -16.00
CA PRO A 41 -29.41 -14.70 -15.15
C PRO A 41 -30.57 -14.00 -14.43
N ASP A 42 -31.75 -14.64 -14.41
CA ASP A 42 -32.91 -14.16 -13.63
C ASP A 42 -32.65 -14.19 -12.12
N HIS A 43 -31.81 -15.13 -11.67
CA HIS A 43 -31.40 -15.29 -10.28
C HIS A 43 -30.06 -14.59 -10.01
N GLY A 44 -29.89 -14.07 -8.80
CA GLY A 44 -28.65 -13.44 -8.35
C GLY A 44 -27.38 -14.26 -8.61
N MET A 45 -26.47 -13.77 -9.46
CA MET A 45 -25.18 -14.39 -9.75
C MET A 45 -24.05 -13.36 -9.80
N PHE A 46 -22.88 -13.77 -9.34
CA PHE A 46 -21.65 -13.00 -9.48
C PHE A 46 -21.00 -13.28 -10.83
N LEU A 47 -20.58 -12.23 -11.52
CA LEU A 47 -19.67 -12.35 -12.63
C LEU A 47 -18.24 -12.34 -12.08
N ILE A 48 -17.48 -13.38 -12.39
CA ILE A 48 -16.05 -13.46 -12.10
C ILE A 48 -15.26 -13.53 -13.39
N ASN A 49 -13.99 -13.13 -13.34
CA ASN A 49 -13.05 -13.37 -14.42
C ASN A 49 -11.72 -13.94 -13.92
N CYS A 50 -10.94 -14.48 -14.84
CA CYS A 50 -9.56 -14.89 -14.60
C CYS A 50 -8.75 -14.78 -15.89
N GLU A 51 -7.43 -14.66 -15.77
CA GLU A 51 -6.53 -14.54 -16.92
C GLU A 51 -5.70 -15.82 -17.07
N ILE A 52 -5.56 -16.28 -18.30
CA ILE A 52 -4.68 -17.40 -18.68
C ILE A 52 -3.84 -17.02 -19.91
N GLU A 53 -2.65 -17.59 -20.05
CA GLU A 53 -1.84 -17.37 -21.25
C GLU A 53 -2.52 -17.96 -22.49
N GLU A 54 -2.57 -17.20 -23.59
CA GLU A 54 -3.35 -17.54 -24.79
C GLU A 54 -2.89 -18.85 -25.47
N ASN A 55 -1.59 -19.15 -25.38
CA ASN A 55 -0.98 -20.38 -25.89
C ASN A 55 -1.45 -21.65 -25.13
N THR A 56 -1.86 -21.53 -23.87
CA THR A 56 -2.24 -22.66 -23.00
C THR A 56 -3.70 -23.06 -23.11
N VAL A 57 -4.54 -22.18 -23.69
CA VAL A 57 -5.98 -22.41 -23.92
C VAL A 57 -6.24 -23.65 -24.78
N ASN A 58 -5.32 -23.96 -25.71
CA ASN A 58 -5.40 -25.11 -26.61
C ASN A 58 -5.49 -26.47 -25.88
N ASN A 59 -5.13 -26.52 -24.60
CA ASN A 59 -5.24 -27.72 -23.77
C ASN A 59 -6.69 -28.03 -23.35
N PHE A 60 -7.63 -27.11 -23.62
CA PHE A 60 -9.01 -27.18 -23.18
C PHE A 60 -9.98 -27.19 -24.36
N LYS A 61 -11.21 -27.66 -24.11
CA LYS A 61 -12.22 -27.78 -25.16
C LYS A 61 -12.88 -26.43 -25.42
N ILE A 62 -12.54 -25.80 -26.53
CA ILE A 62 -13.21 -24.60 -27.05
C ILE A 62 -14.44 -25.02 -27.86
N LEU A 63 -15.58 -24.40 -27.59
CA LEU A 63 -16.81 -24.53 -28.36
C LEU A 63 -16.91 -23.42 -29.42
N ASN A 64 -17.75 -23.65 -30.44
CA ASN A 64 -17.87 -22.75 -31.58
C ASN A 64 -18.39 -21.34 -31.22
N ASP A 65 -18.97 -21.17 -30.03
CA ASP A 65 -19.66 -19.96 -29.61
C ASP A 65 -18.81 -19.07 -28.66
N GLY A 66 -17.50 -19.31 -28.56
CA GLY A 66 -16.62 -18.55 -27.65
C GLY A 66 -16.73 -19.00 -26.19
N GLU A 67 -17.18 -20.24 -25.97
CA GLU A 67 -17.23 -20.90 -24.67
C GLU A 67 -16.06 -21.87 -24.50
N LEU A 68 -15.51 -21.92 -23.29
CA LEU A 68 -14.44 -22.83 -22.88
C LEU A 68 -14.96 -23.78 -21.81
N ILE A 69 -14.84 -25.09 -22.04
CA ILE A 69 -15.18 -26.11 -21.04
C ILE A 69 -13.90 -26.72 -20.46
N ILE A 70 -13.77 -26.63 -19.14
CA ILE A 70 -12.76 -27.31 -18.35
C ILE A 70 -13.42 -28.52 -17.69
N LYS A 71 -13.01 -29.73 -18.08
CA LYS A 71 -13.53 -30.95 -17.44
C LYS A 71 -13.05 -31.05 -16.00
N THR A 72 -13.82 -31.73 -15.14
CA THR A 72 -13.53 -31.88 -13.71
C THR A 72 -12.10 -32.37 -13.44
N ASP A 73 -11.60 -33.34 -14.21
CA ASP A 73 -10.25 -33.91 -14.10
C ASP A 73 -9.13 -32.95 -14.54
N GLN A 74 -9.48 -31.88 -15.26
CA GLN A 74 -8.54 -30.88 -15.77
C GLN A 74 -8.53 -29.60 -14.91
N ILE A 75 -9.42 -29.47 -13.92
CA ILE A 75 -9.48 -28.29 -13.03
C ILE A 75 -8.15 -28.04 -12.29
N PRO A 76 -7.46 -29.05 -11.74
CA PRO A 76 -6.17 -28.81 -11.09
C PRO A 76 -5.11 -28.22 -12.03
N LEU A 77 -5.07 -28.68 -13.29
CA LEU A 77 -4.19 -28.11 -14.31
C LEU A 77 -4.59 -26.68 -14.64
N PHE A 78 -5.90 -26.41 -14.79
CA PHE A 78 -6.41 -25.09 -15.09
C PHE A 78 -6.06 -24.07 -13.99
N ASN A 79 -6.17 -24.45 -12.71
CA ASN A 79 -5.81 -23.60 -11.59
C ASN A 79 -4.32 -23.19 -11.62
N VAL A 80 -3.41 -24.08 -12.03
CA VAL A 80 -1.97 -23.77 -12.16
C VAL A 80 -1.67 -22.84 -13.35
N LEU A 81 -2.57 -22.73 -14.32
CA LEU A 81 -2.40 -21.89 -15.50
C LEU A 81 -2.97 -20.48 -15.35
N LEU A 82 -3.59 -20.16 -14.20
CA LEU A 82 -4.05 -18.80 -13.91
C LEU A 82 -2.85 -17.87 -13.77
N VAL A 83 -2.87 -16.75 -14.50
CA VAL A 83 -1.81 -15.72 -14.48
C VAL A 83 -1.76 -14.98 -13.14
N ASP A 84 -2.93 -14.73 -12.55
CA ASP A 84 -3.07 -14.09 -11.25
C ASP A 84 -4.12 -14.84 -10.44
N ARG A 85 -5.33 -14.29 -10.33
CA ARG A 85 -6.41 -14.84 -9.52
C ARG A 85 -7.76 -14.77 -10.22
N ILE A 86 -8.74 -15.37 -9.58
CA ILE A 86 -10.15 -15.16 -9.88
C ILE A 86 -10.55 -13.80 -9.31
N LYS A 87 -11.01 -12.89 -10.15
CA LYS A 87 -11.49 -11.56 -9.74
C LYS A 87 -13.01 -11.49 -9.84
N ILE A 88 -13.61 -10.72 -8.94
CA ILE A 88 -15.06 -10.50 -8.91
C ILE A 88 -15.35 -9.21 -9.67
N VAL A 89 -16.13 -9.32 -10.74
CA VAL A 89 -16.37 -8.21 -11.68
C VAL A 89 -17.63 -7.45 -11.33
N ASP A 90 -18.75 -8.15 -11.17
CA ASP A 90 -20.05 -7.55 -10.89
C ASP A 90 -21.04 -8.59 -10.34
N PHE A 91 -22.25 -8.15 -10.03
CA PHE A 91 -23.39 -8.96 -9.66
C PHE A 91 -24.61 -8.63 -10.53
N PHE A 92 -25.27 -9.68 -10.99
CA PHE A 92 -26.40 -9.67 -11.91
C PHE A 92 -27.60 -10.41 -11.34
N GLY A 93 -28.80 -10.07 -11.83
CA GLY A 93 -30.06 -10.68 -11.40
C GLY A 93 -30.66 -10.04 -10.14
N ASP A 94 -31.84 -10.53 -9.79
CA ASP A 94 -32.56 -10.14 -8.57
C ASP A 94 -32.26 -11.16 -7.45
N SER A 95 -32.02 -10.64 -6.25
CA SER A 95 -31.76 -11.40 -5.03
C SER A 95 -32.45 -10.67 -3.89
N GLU A 96 -33.15 -11.40 -3.01
CA GLU A 96 -33.86 -10.81 -1.86
C GLU A 96 -32.86 -10.31 -0.80
N GLU A 97 -31.79 -11.07 -0.49
CA GLU A 97 -30.67 -10.64 0.35
C GLU A 97 -29.38 -11.42 -0.01
N ILE A 98 -28.21 -10.75 0.03
CA ILE A 98 -26.89 -11.41 -0.04
C ILE A 98 -26.48 -11.87 1.35
N GLY A 99 -25.98 -13.09 1.48
CA GLY A 99 -25.53 -13.63 2.75
C GLY A 99 -24.39 -12.83 3.37
N LYS A 100 -24.41 -12.72 4.71
CA LYS A 100 -23.37 -12.02 5.47
C LYS A 100 -21.96 -12.55 5.18
N GLU A 101 -21.80 -13.87 5.06
CA GLU A 101 -20.53 -14.51 4.74
C GLU A 101 -19.98 -14.05 3.38
N THR A 102 -20.86 -13.82 2.41
CA THR A 102 -20.49 -13.32 1.08
C THR A 102 -20.01 -11.88 1.17
N LEU A 103 -20.71 -11.02 1.91
CA LEU A 103 -20.24 -9.66 2.17
C LEU A 103 -18.88 -9.65 2.87
N GLU A 104 -18.65 -10.54 3.84
CA GLU A 104 -17.34 -10.67 4.51
C GLU A 104 -16.23 -11.09 3.53
N VAL A 105 -16.53 -11.99 2.58
CA VAL A 105 -15.59 -12.38 1.52
C VAL A 105 -15.28 -11.20 0.58
N LEU A 106 -16.29 -10.41 0.19
CA LEU A 106 -16.09 -9.20 -0.63
C LEU A 106 -15.26 -8.13 0.10
N GLU A 107 -15.52 -7.91 1.39
CA GLU A 107 -14.75 -6.94 2.21
C GLU A 107 -13.30 -7.37 2.40
N LYS A 108 -13.04 -8.67 2.59
CA LYS A 108 -11.67 -9.21 2.58
C LYS A 108 -11.00 -8.96 1.24
N GLU A 109 -11.75 -9.11 0.15
CA GLU A 109 -11.22 -8.85 -1.18
C GLU A 109 -10.90 -7.38 -1.42
N LYS A 110 -11.78 -6.47 -0.98
CA LYS A 110 -11.52 -5.04 -1.01
C LYS A 110 -10.22 -4.69 -0.30
N ARG A 111 -10.02 -5.18 0.93
CA ARG A 111 -8.80 -4.93 1.71
C ARG A 111 -7.55 -5.45 1.00
N PHE A 112 -7.64 -6.65 0.42
CA PHE A 112 -6.52 -7.22 -0.33
C PHE A 112 -6.13 -6.33 -1.53
N SER A 113 -7.10 -5.92 -2.36
CA SER A 113 -6.85 -5.05 -3.51
C SER A 113 -6.32 -3.68 -3.09
N GLU A 114 -6.85 -3.14 -1.99
CA GLU A 114 -6.37 -1.89 -1.40
C GLU A 114 -4.90 -2.00 -0.96
N SER A 115 -4.54 -3.06 -0.25
CA SER A 115 -3.17 -3.30 0.21
C SER A 115 -2.20 -3.44 -0.97
N ARG A 116 -2.58 -4.17 -2.04
CA ARG A 116 -1.73 -4.26 -3.24
C ARG A 116 -1.51 -2.90 -3.89
N LEU A 117 -2.58 -2.11 -4.03
CA LEU A 117 -2.50 -0.78 -4.62
C LEU A 117 -1.63 0.15 -3.78
N LYS A 118 -1.80 0.13 -2.45
CA LYS A 118 -0.99 0.91 -1.51
C LYS A 118 0.46 0.51 -1.58
N GLU A 119 0.79 -0.76 -1.41
CA GLU A 119 2.17 -1.25 -1.43
C GLU A 119 2.88 -0.95 -2.77
N TYR A 120 2.17 -1.09 -3.91
CA TYR A 120 2.72 -0.75 -5.23
C TYR A 120 3.07 0.74 -5.37
N LEU A 121 2.31 1.62 -4.71
CA LEU A 121 2.53 3.07 -4.71
C LEU A 121 3.49 3.51 -3.61
N GLU A 122 3.49 2.84 -2.47
CA GLU A 122 4.19 3.25 -1.25
C GLU A 122 5.59 2.64 -1.15
N THR A 123 5.94 1.70 -2.04
CA THR A 123 7.27 1.12 -2.16
C THR A 123 7.96 1.46 -3.49
N ASN A 124 9.28 1.40 -3.54
CA ASN A 124 10.12 1.55 -4.74
C ASN A 124 10.21 0.22 -5.51
N SER A 125 9.83 -0.90 -4.89
CA SER A 125 9.67 -2.17 -5.58
C SER A 125 8.51 -2.09 -6.56
N ARG A 126 8.77 -2.52 -7.80
CA ARG A 126 7.76 -2.65 -8.85
C ARG A 126 7.39 -4.10 -9.10
N ASP A 127 7.83 -5.00 -8.21
CA ASP A 127 7.44 -6.39 -8.25
C ASP A 127 5.94 -6.51 -7.98
N ILE A 128 5.28 -7.34 -8.76
CA ILE A 128 3.87 -7.64 -8.54
C ILE A 128 3.78 -8.36 -7.19
N ILE A 129 3.16 -7.71 -6.22
CA ILE A 129 2.95 -8.27 -4.89
C ILE A 129 2.15 -9.56 -5.05
N SER A 130 2.82 -10.67 -4.74
CA SER A 130 2.21 -11.99 -4.76
C SER A 130 1.07 -12.04 -3.76
N TYR A 131 0.03 -12.80 -4.09
CA TYR A 131 -1.08 -13.02 -3.19
C TYR A 131 -0.65 -13.55 -1.80
N ASP A 132 0.38 -14.41 -1.76
CA ASP A 132 0.88 -14.99 -0.50
C ASP A 132 1.57 -13.97 0.40
N TYR A 133 1.94 -12.80 -0.13
CA TYR A 133 2.60 -11.73 0.62
C TYR A 133 1.80 -11.36 1.88
N PHE A 134 0.48 -11.25 1.77
CA PHE A 134 -0.38 -10.90 2.91
C PHE A 134 -0.83 -12.12 3.75
N ARG A 135 -0.53 -13.35 3.32
CA ARG A 135 -0.79 -14.56 4.13
C ARG A 135 0.27 -14.76 5.21
N GLU A 136 1.52 -14.35 4.95
CA GLU A 136 2.62 -14.50 5.90
C GLU A 136 2.57 -13.50 7.07
N VAL A 137 1.90 -12.36 6.89
CA VAL A 137 1.83 -11.27 7.90
C VAL A 137 1.00 -11.65 9.14
N TYR A 138 0.17 -12.70 9.07
CA TYR A 138 -0.63 -13.18 10.20
C TYR A 138 -0.30 -14.65 10.53
N ASN A 139 0.99 -14.95 10.72
CA ASN A 139 1.32 -15.86 11.82
C ASN A 139 1.29 -15.00 13.09
N PRO A 140 0.21 -15.02 13.90
CA PRO A 140 0.39 -14.60 15.28
C PRO A 140 1.57 -15.41 15.76
N SER A 141 2.64 -14.69 16.13
CA SER A 141 3.81 -15.23 16.77
C SER A 141 3.36 -16.37 17.68
N VAL A 142 4.07 -17.49 17.55
CA VAL A 142 4.10 -18.62 18.48
C VAL A 142 3.37 -18.25 19.76
N PRO A 143 2.26 -18.93 20.12
CA PRO A 143 1.54 -18.59 21.34
C PRO A 143 2.59 -18.41 22.43
N ILE A 144 2.59 -17.24 23.09
CA ILE A 144 3.41 -16.99 24.26
C ILE A 144 3.02 -18.10 25.24
N GLY A 145 3.82 -19.14 25.23
CA GLY A 145 3.39 -20.50 25.49
C GLY A 145 4.68 -21.26 25.68
N GLU A 146 5.24 -21.08 26.88
CA GLU A 146 6.42 -21.77 27.36
C GLU A 146 7.66 -21.55 26.48
N GLU A 147 8.05 -20.29 26.25
CA GLU A 147 9.47 -20.01 26.06
C GLU A 147 10.20 -20.55 27.29
N ASN A 148 11.26 -21.33 27.06
CA ASN A 148 12.08 -21.87 28.14
C ASN A 148 12.58 -20.67 28.98
N GLU A 149 12.37 -20.66 30.31
CA GLU A 149 12.69 -19.49 31.15
C GLU A 149 14.13 -18.97 30.91
N GLU A 150 15.05 -19.88 30.59
CA GLU A 150 16.45 -19.55 30.23
C GLU A 150 16.59 -18.77 28.91
N GLU A 151 15.76 -19.05 27.89
CA GLU A 151 15.78 -18.31 26.62
C GLU A 151 15.21 -16.90 26.79
N LEU A 152 14.13 -16.77 27.55
CA LEU A 152 13.53 -15.48 27.89
C LEU A 152 14.48 -14.62 28.73
N GLU A 153 15.13 -15.20 29.76
CA GLU A 153 16.13 -14.49 30.55
C GLU A 153 17.32 -14.02 29.70
N LYS A 154 17.76 -14.84 28.75
CA LYS A 154 18.84 -14.47 27.81
C LYS A 154 18.43 -13.30 26.92
N LEU A 155 17.23 -13.33 26.34
CA LEU A 155 16.69 -12.22 25.54
C LEU A 155 16.61 -10.93 26.34
N ILE A 156 16.09 -10.99 27.57
CA ILE A 156 16.00 -9.81 28.46
C ILE A 156 17.39 -9.23 28.75
N GLU A 157 18.41 -10.07 28.97
CA GLU A 157 19.76 -9.58 29.27
C GLU A 157 20.46 -9.03 28.02
N GLU A 158 20.21 -9.62 26.84
CA GLU A 158 20.64 -9.08 25.55
C GLU A 158 20.02 -7.69 25.30
N GLU A 159 18.71 -7.53 25.53
CA GLU A 159 18.03 -6.24 25.40
C GLU A 159 18.57 -5.19 26.39
N LYS A 160 18.83 -5.55 27.65
CA LYS A 160 19.44 -4.63 28.62
C LYS A 160 20.85 -4.21 28.22
N THR A 161 21.62 -5.14 27.68
CA THR A 161 22.98 -4.87 27.22
C THR A 161 22.95 -3.93 26.03
N HIS A 162 22.05 -4.18 25.07
CA HIS A 162 21.81 -3.31 23.93
C HIS A 162 21.35 -1.91 24.37
N ALA A 163 20.37 -1.83 25.28
CA ALA A 163 19.88 -0.55 25.80
C ALA A 163 21.01 0.30 26.43
N LYS A 164 21.90 -0.31 27.22
CA LYS A 164 23.07 0.38 27.79
C LYS A 164 24.04 0.85 26.70
N TYR A 165 24.30 0.02 25.70
CA TYR A 165 25.13 0.39 24.56
C TYR A 165 24.57 1.62 23.83
N CYS A 166 23.26 1.61 23.55
CA CYS A 166 22.58 2.74 22.94
C CYS A 166 22.66 3.99 23.82
N GLU A 167 22.36 3.89 25.13
CA GLU A 167 22.48 5.01 26.08
C GLU A 167 23.89 5.64 26.06
N GLU A 168 24.95 4.82 26.05
CA GLU A 168 26.33 5.31 25.97
C GLU A 168 26.64 6.01 24.65
N LYS A 169 26.11 5.50 23.53
CA LYS A 169 26.30 6.07 22.20
C LYS A 169 25.52 7.38 22.02
N ILE A 170 24.23 7.39 22.32
CA ILE A 170 23.36 8.57 22.18
C ILE A 170 23.81 9.72 23.08
N SER A 171 24.44 9.44 24.23
CA SER A 171 24.99 10.47 25.11
C SER A 171 26.09 11.33 24.47
N LYS A 172 26.65 10.88 23.34
CA LYS A 172 27.73 11.56 22.60
C LYS A 172 27.26 12.18 21.28
N ILE A 173 26.04 11.86 20.85
CA ILE A 173 25.41 12.40 19.64
C ILE A 173 24.87 13.79 19.98
N ASN A 174 25.24 14.82 19.23
CA ASN A 174 24.86 16.21 19.47
C ASN A 174 24.07 16.83 18.30
N THR A 175 24.01 16.15 17.17
CA THR A 175 23.32 16.63 15.95
C THR A 175 22.40 15.56 15.36
N VAL A 176 21.45 15.99 14.52
CA VAL A 176 20.52 15.11 13.80
C VAL A 176 21.29 14.25 12.80
N GLU A 177 22.31 14.82 12.16
CA GLU A 177 23.21 14.14 11.23
C GLU A 177 23.97 12.99 11.91
N GLU A 178 24.55 13.24 13.09
CA GLU A 178 25.20 12.18 13.89
C GLU A 178 24.21 11.09 14.33
N ALA A 179 22.96 11.45 14.61
CA ALA A 179 21.90 10.47 14.93
C ALA A 179 21.59 9.57 13.72
N VAL A 180 21.52 10.13 12.52
CA VAL A 180 21.31 9.37 11.28
C VAL A 180 22.51 8.49 10.96
N ASP A 181 23.74 8.98 11.12
CA ASP A 181 24.95 8.18 10.94
C ASP A 181 24.97 6.98 11.91
N PHE A 182 24.62 7.19 13.19
CA PHE A 182 24.52 6.10 14.16
C PHE A 182 23.47 5.06 13.75
N LEU A 183 22.29 5.48 13.28
CA LEU A 183 21.26 4.57 12.78
C LEU A 183 21.77 3.71 11.63
N ILE A 184 22.42 4.32 10.63
CA ILE A 184 22.85 3.62 9.41
C ILE A 184 24.01 2.67 9.68
N TYR A 185 24.99 3.08 10.48
CA TYR A 185 26.26 2.36 10.58
C TYR A 185 26.37 1.44 11.81
N GLU A 186 25.51 1.62 12.82
CA GLU A 186 25.68 0.90 14.09
C GLU A 186 24.39 0.23 14.61
N GLU A 187 23.22 0.86 14.44
CA GLU A 187 22.00 0.43 15.12
C GLU A 187 21.03 -0.37 14.22
N LEU A 188 20.75 0.09 13.00
CA LEU A 188 19.80 -0.59 12.13
C LEU A 188 20.45 -1.80 11.45
N SER A 189 19.71 -2.89 11.36
CA SER A 189 20.11 -4.03 10.53
C SER A 189 20.02 -3.69 9.04
N GLU A 190 20.76 -4.42 8.21
CA GLU A 190 20.68 -4.28 6.75
C GLU A 190 19.25 -4.47 6.23
N ASP A 191 18.49 -5.42 6.78
CA ASP A 191 17.09 -5.63 6.40
C ASP A 191 16.24 -4.38 6.67
N ARG A 192 16.42 -3.73 7.83
CA ARG A 192 15.73 -2.47 8.14
C ARG A 192 16.16 -1.32 7.24
N ILE A 193 17.44 -1.26 6.88
CA ILE A 193 17.95 -0.28 5.93
C ILE A 193 17.33 -0.49 4.55
N LEU A 194 17.17 -1.74 4.11
CA LEU A 194 16.50 -2.11 2.87
C LEU A 194 15.02 -1.74 2.89
N ASP A 195 14.31 -1.99 4.00
CA ASP A 195 12.91 -1.58 4.16
C ASP A 195 12.75 -0.07 3.95
N ILE A 196 13.58 0.74 4.62
CA ILE A 196 13.51 2.21 4.52
C ILE A 196 13.90 2.71 3.12
N ARG A 197 14.86 2.06 2.46
CA ARG A 197 15.19 2.33 1.05
C ARG A 197 14.06 1.95 0.11
N ASN A 198 13.30 0.93 0.47
CA ASN A 198 12.17 0.51 -0.33
C ASN A 198 10.97 1.44 -0.14
N GLU A 199 10.93 2.33 0.85
CA GLU A 199 9.86 3.33 0.96
C GLU A 199 9.95 4.37 -0.17
N SER A 200 8.83 4.56 -0.84
CA SER A 200 8.68 5.52 -1.93
C SER A 200 8.53 6.98 -1.49
N LEU A 201 8.45 7.91 -2.45
CA LEU A 201 8.12 9.30 -2.13
C LEU A 201 6.65 9.46 -1.73
N ALA A 202 5.76 8.70 -2.36
CA ALA A 202 4.32 8.75 -2.07
C ALA A 202 3.99 8.37 -0.63
N SER A 203 4.76 7.48 0.00
CA SER A 203 4.58 7.14 1.42
C SER A 203 4.94 8.31 2.35
N LYS A 204 5.92 9.15 1.96
CA LYS A 204 6.40 10.29 2.77
C LYS A 204 5.47 11.50 2.81
N LEU A 205 4.51 11.59 1.89
CA LEU A 205 3.50 12.66 1.90
C LEU A 205 2.19 12.28 2.60
N ASN A 206 2.08 11.05 3.12
CA ASN A 206 0.90 10.57 3.82
C ASN A 206 1.04 10.78 5.35
N ASP A 207 0.26 11.70 5.92
CA ASP A 207 0.51 12.26 7.27
C ASP A 207 0.19 11.33 8.45
N MET A 208 -0.51 10.21 8.25
CA MET A 208 -1.02 9.37 9.36
C MET A 208 -0.15 8.14 9.70
N GLY A 209 0.73 7.69 8.80
CA GLY A 209 1.57 6.49 9.03
C GLY A 209 2.76 6.72 9.96
N VAL A 210 3.26 7.96 10.03
CA VAL A 210 4.53 8.34 10.65
C VAL A 210 4.52 8.23 12.19
N PHE A 211 3.35 8.21 12.82
CA PHE A 211 3.23 8.22 14.29
C PHE A 211 3.46 6.86 14.96
N PHE A 212 3.33 5.75 14.21
CA PHE A 212 3.50 4.39 14.72
C PHE A 212 4.63 3.68 13.95
N GLY A 213 5.37 2.78 14.61
CA GLY A 213 6.53 2.11 13.99
C GLY A 213 7.85 2.87 14.19
N LEU A 214 8.49 3.31 13.10
CA LEU A 214 9.83 3.92 13.13
C LEU A 214 9.88 5.17 14.01
N GLY A 215 8.88 6.06 13.94
CA GLY A 215 8.80 7.23 14.81
C GLY A 215 8.81 6.88 16.31
N MET A 216 8.05 5.86 16.73
CA MET A 216 8.07 5.38 18.13
C MET A 216 9.44 4.82 18.52
N TYR A 217 10.04 4.04 17.63
CA TYR A 217 11.38 3.51 17.85
C TYR A 217 12.42 4.63 18.01
N LEU A 218 12.40 5.65 17.15
CA LEU A 218 13.29 6.80 17.24
C LEU A 218 13.11 7.59 18.54
N ARG A 219 11.88 7.72 19.05
CA ARG A 219 11.64 8.31 20.37
C ARG A 219 12.31 7.50 21.48
N ASN A 220 12.17 6.17 21.43
CA ASN A 220 12.78 5.27 22.40
C ASN A 220 14.31 5.23 22.32
N VAL A 221 14.90 5.50 21.16
CA VAL A 221 16.37 5.54 21.00
C VAL A 221 16.93 6.90 21.38
N PHE A 222 16.38 8.00 20.85
CA PHE A 222 17.03 9.32 20.91
C PHE A 222 16.44 10.31 21.90
N ILE A 223 15.22 10.06 22.39
CA ILE A 223 14.43 11.10 23.09
C ILE A 223 14.14 10.69 24.52
N TYR A 224 13.44 9.58 24.75
CA TYR A 224 13.02 9.18 26.09
C TYR A 224 14.18 8.80 27.03
N PRO A 225 15.18 7.98 26.62
CA PRO A 225 16.30 7.65 27.51
C PRO A 225 17.40 8.71 27.51
N ASN A 226 17.41 9.61 26.51
CA ASN A 226 18.52 10.49 26.26
C ASN A 226 18.56 11.66 27.27
N LYS A 227 19.68 11.77 27.99
CA LYS A 227 19.94 12.85 28.94
C LYS A 227 20.86 13.94 28.36
N ASN A 228 21.22 13.84 27.07
CA ASN A 228 22.02 14.85 26.39
C ASN A 228 21.14 16.08 26.07
N GLU A 229 21.16 17.08 26.95
CA GLU A 229 20.43 18.33 26.76
C GLU A 229 20.86 19.11 25.53
N ASP A 230 22.13 19.01 25.11
CA ASP A 230 22.64 19.71 23.94
C ASP A 230 22.00 19.16 22.65
N PHE A 231 21.90 17.84 22.52
CA PHE A 231 21.19 17.21 21.41
C PHE A 231 19.71 17.57 21.39
N LEU A 232 19.02 17.45 22.54
CA LEU A 232 17.58 17.74 22.61
C LEU A 232 17.29 19.22 22.27
N LYS A 233 18.17 20.13 22.71
CA LYS A 233 18.09 21.54 22.34
C LYS A 233 18.36 21.76 20.86
N TYR A 234 19.37 21.10 20.29
CA TYR A 234 19.66 21.15 18.85
C TYR A 234 18.45 20.69 18.05
N LEU A 235 17.90 19.51 18.37
CA LEU A 235 16.73 18.93 17.70
C LEU A 235 15.54 19.89 17.70
N ASN A 236 15.27 20.56 18.83
CA ASN A 236 14.16 21.49 18.96
C ASN A 236 14.29 22.74 18.06
N ILE A 237 15.51 23.22 17.80
CA ILE A 237 15.75 24.41 16.97
C ILE A 237 16.22 24.10 15.55
N TYR A 238 16.47 22.82 15.24
CA TYR A 238 16.97 22.40 13.95
C TYR A 238 15.95 22.76 12.85
N ASP A 239 16.42 23.54 11.86
CA ASP A 239 15.68 23.87 10.65
C ASP A 239 16.36 23.15 9.47
N PRO A 240 15.72 22.14 8.88
CA PRO A 240 16.25 21.45 7.72
C PRO A 240 16.23 22.32 6.44
N GLY A 241 15.61 23.51 6.50
CA GLY A 241 15.46 24.41 5.36
C GLY A 241 14.26 24.06 4.46
N TYR A 242 13.36 23.20 4.94
CA TYR A 242 12.15 22.78 4.25
C TYR A 242 11.05 22.32 5.24
N THR A 243 9.83 22.13 4.73
CA THR A 243 8.71 21.59 5.53
C THR A 243 8.89 20.11 5.79
N VAL A 244 8.86 19.71 7.06
CA VAL A 244 8.84 18.32 7.51
C VAL A 244 7.82 18.16 8.64
N ASN A 245 7.13 17.01 8.69
CA ASN A 245 6.36 16.65 9.87
C ASN A 245 7.35 16.31 11.00
N ARG A 246 7.48 17.20 11.98
CA ARG A 246 8.46 17.03 13.07
C ARG A 246 8.09 15.89 14.03
N GLY A 247 6.83 15.43 14.02
CA GLY A 247 6.31 14.59 15.08
C GLY A 247 6.16 15.35 16.41
N GLU A 248 6.03 14.62 17.50
CA GLU A 248 5.75 15.19 18.83
C GLU A 248 7.01 15.79 19.47
N PHE A 249 8.15 15.14 19.28
CA PHE A 249 9.41 15.49 19.94
C PHE A 249 10.55 15.81 18.97
N GLY A 250 10.29 15.78 17.66
CA GLY A 250 11.30 16.01 16.62
C GLY A 250 11.77 14.74 15.91
N GLU A 251 11.25 13.57 16.28
CA GLU A 251 11.61 12.28 15.68
C GLU A 251 11.40 12.24 14.16
N GLY A 252 10.39 12.95 13.64
CA GLY A 252 10.11 12.98 12.21
C GLY A 252 11.19 13.70 11.39
N ILE A 253 12.00 14.56 12.03
CA ILE A 253 13.18 15.18 11.39
C ILE A 253 14.27 14.13 11.17
N ILE A 254 14.51 13.29 12.19
CA ILE A 254 15.50 12.22 12.12
C ILE A 254 15.06 11.20 11.06
N GLU A 255 13.78 10.83 11.06
CA GLU A 255 13.20 9.91 10.08
C GLU A 255 13.32 10.43 8.65
N ASP A 256 12.92 11.68 8.39
CA ASP A 256 12.99 12.28 7.07
C ASP A 256 14.45 12.38 6.58
N LEU A 257 15.39 12.80 7.45
CA LEU A 257 16.80 12.86 7.07
C LEU A 257 17.39 11.47 6.83
N LEU A 258 17.01 10.46 7.61
CA LEU A 258 17.43 9.07 7.42
C LEU A 258 16.97 8.55 6.05
N TRP A 259 15.68 8.71 5.73
CA TRP A 259 15.14 8.27 4.44
C TRP A 259 15.81 9.00 3.28
N ARG A 260 16.03 10.32 3.39
CA ARG A 260 16.72 11.12 2.36
C ARG A 260 18.15 10.67 2.16
N THR A 261 18.86 10.37 3.23
CA THR A 261 20.25 9.91 3.18
C THR A 261 20.34 8.56 2.49
N LEU A 262 19.46 7.63 2.86
CA LEU A 262 19.41 6.27 2.30
C LEU A 262 18.94 6.24 0.83
N ASN A 263 18.06 7.15 0.42
CA ASN A 263 17.50 7.24 -0.93
C ASN A 263 18.13 8.34 -1.81
N HIS A 264 19.20 8.99 -1.34
CA HIS A 264 19.90 10.08 -2.04
C HIS A 264 19.00 11.28 -2.43
N TYR A 265 17.97 11.57 -1.62
CA TYR A 265 17.06 12.71 -1.80
C TYR A 265 17.59 13.99 -1.13
N ILE A 266 18.69 14.52 -1.68
CA ILE A 266 19.27 15.79 -1.22
C ILE A 266 18.54 16.95 -1.90
N ILE A 267 18.05 17.89 -1.10
CA ILE A 267 17.41 19.11 -1.62
C ILE A 267 18.43 19.98 -2.38
N THR A 268 18.05 20.42 -3.57
CA THR A 268 18.90 21.26 -4.43
C THR A 268 18.88 22.74 -4.02
N ASP A 269 19.93 23.48 -4.37
CA ASP A 269 19.96 24.94 -4.16
C ASP A 269 18.86 25.68 -4.92
N GLU A 270 18.41 25.15 -6.06
CA GLU A 270 17.28 25.71 -6.80
C GLU A 270 15.98 25.57 -5.99
N SER A 271 15.69 24.38 -5.48
CA SER A 271 14.53 24.13 -4.63
C SER A 271 14.56 24.98 -3.36
N LYS A 272 15.72 25.10 -2.69
CA LYS A 272 15.90 25.99 -1.53
C LYS A 272 15.54 27.44 -1.85
N LYS A 273 16.03 27.96 -2.99
CA LYS A 273 15.70 29.33 -3.43
C LYS A 273 14.21 29.50 -3.69
N LYS A 274 13.55 28.53 -4.32
CA LYS A 274 12.09 28.57 -4.55
C LYS A 274 11.32 28.56 -3.23
N ILE A 275 11.72 27.72 -2.28
CA ILE A 275 11.14 27.67 -0.93
C ILE A 275 11.34 29.02 -0.20
N GLU A 276 12.53 29.61 -0.26
CA GLU A 276 12.78 30.93 0.35
C GLU A 276 11.91 32.04 -0.24
N VAL A 277 11.66 32.02 -1.55
CA VAL A 277 10.74 32.96 -2.21
C VAL A 277 9.31 32.72 -1.71
N LEU A 278 8.85 31.47 -1.73
CA LEU A 278 7.52 31.08 -1.27
C LEU A 278 7.27 31.48 0.21
N ARG A 279 8.27 31.29 1.07
CA ARG A 279 8.21 31.69 2.49
C ARG A 279 8.14 33.21 2.69
N LYS A 280 8.57 34.03 1.72
CA LYS A 280 8.42 35.51 1.77
C LYS A 280 7.04 35.98 1.29
N GLU A 281 6.37 35.17 0.47
CA GLU A 281 5.03 35.46 -0.07
C GLU A 281 3.90 35.16 0.94
N LYS A 282 4.21 34.58 2.11
CA LYS A 282 3.34 33.99 3.14
C LYS A 282 2.32 34.92 3.86
N TYR A 283 1.85 35.99 3.24
CA TYR A 283 0.86 36.94 3.83
C TYR A 283 -0.59 36.76 3.34
N ASP A 284 -0.90 35.70 2.60
CA ASP A 284 -2.26 35.35 2.20
C ASP A 284 -2.72 34.09 2.96
N GLU A 285 -3.63 34.25 3.92
CA GLU A 285 -4.16 33.14 4.74
C GLU A 285 -4.89 32.10 3.87
N ASP A 286 -5.52 32.54 2.76
CA ASP A 286 -6.27 31.65 1.85
C ASP A 286 -5.34 30.69 1.08
N LEU A 287 -4.06 31.03 0.95
CA LEU A 287 -3.06 30.21 0.26
C LEU A 287 -2.15 29.42 1.20
N ALA A 288 -2.35 29.50 2.52
CA ALA A 288 -1.43 28.91 3.50
C ALA A 288 -1.27 27.40 3.34
N TRP A 289 -2.37 26.67 3.11
CA TRP A 289 -2.35 25.20 2.92
C TRP A 289 -1.69 24.78 1.61
N SER A 290 -2.11 25.38 0.49
CA SER A 290 -1.51 25.11 -0.83
C SER A 290 -0.01 25.44 -0.85
N ASN A 291 0.40 26.55 -0.23
CA ASN A 291 1.81 26.91 -0.08
C ASN A 291 2.57 25.94 0.82
N TYR A 292 1.96 25.43 1.90
CA TYR A 292 2.55 24.41 2.75
C TYR A 292 2.84 23.11 1.97
N ILE A 293 1.87 22.65 1.17
CA ILE A 293 2.04 21.48 0.31
C ILE A 293 3.10 21.74 -0.76
N LYS A 294 3.05 22.90 -1.43
CA LYS A 294 4.03 23.29 -2.45
C LYS A 294 5.45 23.32 -1.89
N GLU A 295 5.64 23.87 -0.68
CA GLU A 295 6.92 23.88 0.02
C GLU A 295 7.44 22.45 0.26
N ARG A 296 6.56 21.54 0.70
CA ARG A 296 6.88 20.13 0.93
C ARG A 296 7.27 19.43 -0.37
N LEU A 297 6.53 19.62 -1.47
CA LEU A 297 6.84 19.04 -2.78
C LEU A 297 8.17 19.56 -3.35
N LEU A 298 8.45 20.86 -3.21
CA LEU A 298 9.73 21.46 -3.61
C LEU A 298 10.90 20.86 -2.83
N SER A 299 10.70 20.48 -1.56
CA SER A 299 11.73 19.84 -0.74
C SER A 299 12.24 18.50 -1.30
N TYR A 300 11.43 17.85 -2.14
CA TYR A 300 11.76 16.62 -2.85
C TYR A 300 12.22 16.87 -4.29
N ASN A 301 12.51 18.13 -4.63
CA ASN A 301 12.98 18.57 -5.95
C ASN A 301 12.00 18.31 -7.10
N LEU A 302 10.70 18.23 -6.79
CA LEU A 302 9.68 18.04 -7.82
C LEU A 302 9.57 19.27 -8.73
N GLY A 303 9.39 19.02 -10.03
CA GLY A 303 9.22 20.07 -11.03
C GLY A 303 7.85 20.76 -10.96
N GLU A 304 7.76 22.01 -11.40
CA GLU A 304 6.51 22.81 -11.33
C GLU A 304 5.32 22.15 -12.04
N ALA A 305 5.56 21.38 -13.11
CA ALA A 305 4.50 20.65 -13.81
C ALA A 305 3.86 19.57 -12.92
N VAL A 306 4.69 18.77 -12.24
CA VAL A 306 4.27 17.72 -11.31
C VAL A 306 3.56 18.35 -10.11
N ILE A 307 4.12 19.41 -9.54
CA ILE A 307 3.53 20.16 -8.43
C ILE A 307 2.15 20.71 -8.82
N SER A 308 2.04 21.29 -10.02
CA SER A 308 0.77 21.86 -10.49
C SER A 308 -0.30 20.78 -10.74
N GLU A 309 0.09 19.59 -11.19
CA GLU A 309 -0.83 18.44 -11.33
C GLU A 309 -1.30 17.94 -9.97
N TYR A 310 -0.37 17.81 -9.01
CA TYR A 310 -0.67 17.40 -7.64
C TYR A 310 -1.64 18.36 -6.95
N LEU A 311 -1.36 19.68 -6.99
CA LEU A 311 -2.18 20.69 -6.33
C LEU A 311 -3.60 20.78 -6.95
N LYS A 312 -3.75 20.52 -8.25
CA LYS A 312 -5.09 20.45 -8.86
C LYS A 312 -5.93 19.30 -8.30
N LEU A 313 -5.31 18.17 -7.99
CA LEU A 313 -6.00 17.04 -7.34
C LEU A 313 -6.31 17.36 -5.88
N GLU A 314 -5.43 18.08 -5.19
CA GLU A 314 -5.70 18.57 -3.83
C GLU A 314 -6.95 19.45 -3.81
N ASP A 315 -7.02 20.44 -4.70
CA ASP A 315 -8.19 21.33 -4.84
C ASP A 315 -9.47 20.54 -5.21
N GLN A 316 -9.34 19.43 -5.94
CA GLN A 316 -10.47 18.55 -6.27
C GLN A 316 -10.94 17.73 -5.08
N MET A 317 -10.03 17.28 -4.22
CA MET A 317 -10.36 16.50 -3.01
C MET A 317 -11.27 17.28 -2.07
N ASP A 318 -11.04 18.57 -1.91
CA ASP A 318 -11.89 19.46 -1.10
C ASP A 318 -13.31 19.62 -1.66
N LEU A 319 -13.51 19.32 -2.94
CA LEU A 319 -14.80 19.41 -3.65
C LEU A 319 -15.49 18.04 -3.81
N CYS A 320 -14.85 16.95 -3.42
CA CYS A 320 -15.39 15.60 -3.58
C CYS A 320 -16.67 15.42 -2.76
N VAL A 321 -17.73 14.93 -3.41
CA VAL A 321 -19.03 14.65 -2.77
C VAL A 321 -19.12 13.19 -2.31
N SER A 322 -18.25 12.31 -2.84
CA SER A 322 -18.21 10.90 -2.50
C SER A 322 -16.82 10.45 -2.07
N ASP A 323 -16.77 9.48 -1.15
CA ASP A 323 -15.52 8.85 -0.70
C ASP A 323 -14.73 8.23 -1.86
N GLU A 324 -15.43 7.75 -2.89
CA GLU A 324 -14.81 7.14 -4.08
C GLU A 324 -14.05 8.19 -4.91
N ASP A 325 -14.62 9.37 -5.11
CA ASP A 325 -13.96 10.47 -5.82
C ASP A 325 -12.73 10.97 -5.05
N PHE A 326 -12.84 11.05 -3.71
CA PHE A 326 -11.74 11.41 -2.84
C PHE A 326 -10.60 10.40 -2.92
N GLU A 327 -10.91 9.10 -2.79
CA GLU A 327 -9.92 8.02 -2.92
C GLU A 327 -9.27 8.01 -4.30
N HIS A 328 -10.01 8.28 -5.37
CA HIS A 328 -9.46 8.40 -6.72
C HIS A 328 -8.41 9.51 -6.78
N CYS A 329 -8.71 10.70 -6.28
CA CYS A 329 -7.77 11.81 -6.26
C CYS A 329 -6.53 11.49 -5.41
N MET A 330 -6.71 10.88 -4.23
CA MET A 330 -5.62 10.45 -3.35
C MET A 330 -4.67 9.46 -4.05
N TYR A 331 -5.20 8.44 -4.73
CA TYR A 331 -4.35 7.47 -5.43
C TYR A 331 -3.68 8.06 -6.68
N GLU A 332 -4.30 9.03 -7.36
CA GLU A 332 -3.69 9.74 -8.48
C GLU A 332 -2.56 10.68 -8.02
N GLN A 333 -2.73 11.35 -6.87
CA GLN A 333 -1.65 12.12 -6.24
C GLN A 333 -0.44 11.23 -5.98
N LYS A 334 -0.64 10.05 -5.36
CA LYS A 334 0.44 9.07 -5.14
C LYS A 334 1.12 8.63 -6.44
N ARG A 335 0.34 8.30 -7.47
CA ARG A 335 0.87 7.95 -8.81
C ARG A 335 1.76 9.04 -9.38
N ILE A 336 1.36 10.31 -9.25
CA ILE A 336 2.13 11.46 -9.75
C ILE A 336 3.46 11.58 -9.01
N LEU A 337 3.47 11.40 -7.69
CA LEU A 337 4.69 11.44 -6.87
C LEU A 337 5.67 10.34 -7.28
N GLU A 338 5.16 9.15 -7.56
CA GLU A 338 5.96 8.02 -8.02
C GLU A 338 6.44 8.13 -9.47
N GLY A 339 5.90 9.08 -10.24
CA GLY A 339 6.29 9.29 -11.63
C GLY A 339 5.95 8.11 -12.55
N LEU A 340 4.96 7.29 -12.19
CA LEU A 340 4.63 6.06 -12.92
C LEU A 340 4.29 6.35 -14.39
N SER A 341 4.93 5.62 -15.30
CA SER A 341 4.76 5.77 -16.74
C SER A 341 4.87 4.43 -17.47
N GLY A 342 4.46 4.39 -18.74
CA GLY A 342 4.56 3.17 -19.56
C GLY A 342 3.89 1.95 -18.92
N ASP A 343 4.65 0.86 -18.77
CA ASP A 343 4.17 -0.40 -18.22
C ASP A 343 3.77 -0.29 -16.74
N GLU A 344 4.47 0.54 -15.95
CA GLU A 344 4.13 0.76 -14.53
C GLU A 344 2.77 1.43 -14.37
N LEU A 345 2.48 2.41 -15.24
CA LEU A 345 1.17 3.06 -15.29
C LEU A 345 0.07 2.07 -15.67
N SER A 346 0.37 1.12 -16.57
CA SER A 346 -0.55 0.05 -16.90
C SER A 346 -0.86 -0.80 -15.66
N VAL A 347 0.17 -1.29 -14.95
CA VAL A 347 -0.01 -2.09 -13.72
C VAL A 347 -0.80 -1.33 -12.66
N TYR A 348 -0.46 -0.07 -12.40
CA TYR A 348 -1.22 0.81 -11.50
C TYR A 348 -2.70 0.87 -11.87
N ASN A 349 -3.01 1.11 -13.16
CA ASN A 349 -4.40 1.21 -13.61
C ASN A 349 -5.17 -0.10 -13.41
N HIS A 350 -4.51 -1.26 -13.60
CA HIS A 350 -5.13 -2.56 -13.31
C HIS A 350 -5.40 -2.73 -11.81
N LEU A 351 -4.43 -2.47 -10.94
CA LEU A 351 -4.59 -2.56 -9.48
C LEU A 351 -5.67 -1.60 -8.96
N LYS A 352 -5.67 -0.36 -9.48
CA LYS A 352 -6.69 0.65 -9.20
C LYS A 352 -8.07 0.17 -9.61
N GLN A 353 -8.20 -0.37 -10.83
CA GLN A 353 -9.48 -0.89 -11.32
C GLN A 353 -9.98 -2.05 -10.45
N ASP A 354 -9.11 -2.98 -10.05
CA ASP A 354 -9.47 -4.11 -9.19
C ASP A 354 -10.05 -3.63 -7.85
N TYR A 355 -9.42 -2.63 -7.22
CA TYR A 355 -9.90 -2.03 -5.97
C TYR A 355 -11.25 -1.32 -6.12
N PHE A 356 -11.41 -0.43 -7.12
CA PHE A 356 -12.66 0.31 -7.30
C PHE A 356 -13.80 -0.56 -7.81
N MET A 357 -13.51 -1.65 -8.54
CA MET A 357 -14.50 -2.62 -8.97
C MET A 357 -15.15 -3.32 -7.78
N ILE A 358 -14.35 -3.86 -6.85
CA ILE A 358 -14.89 -4.52 -5.65
C ILE A 358 -15.57 -3.52 -4.70
N SER A 359 -15.02 -2.32 -4.54
CA SER A 359 -15.61 -1.26 -3.70
C SER A 359 -17.01 -0.86 -4.20
N ARG A 360 -17.15 -0.61 -5.51
CA ARG A 360 -18.45 -0.31 -6.13
C ARG A 360 -19.42 -1.47 -6.03
N LEU A 361 -18.95 -2.71 -6.19
CA LEU A 361 -19.79 -3.90 -6.04
C LEU A 361 -20.37 -4.01 -4.62
N ILE A 362 -19.54 -3.86 -3.59
CA ILE A 362 -19.99 -3.87 -2.19
C ILE A 362 -21.03 -2.78 -1.96
N LYS A 363 -20.79 -1.55 -2.44
CA LYS A 363 -21.73 -0.43 -2.34
C LYS A 363 -23.05 -0.73 -3.05
N LYS A 364 -23.00 -1.27 -4.26
CA LYS A 364 -24.17 -1.69 -5.06
C LYS A 364 -25.01 -2.72 -4.30
N LEU A 365 -24.38 -3.70 -3.66
CA LEU A 365 -25.07 -4.75 -2.90
C LEU A 365 -25.65 -4.22 -1.58
N LYS A 366 -24.93 -3.35 -0.87
CA LYS A 366 -25.41 -2.72 0.36
C LYS A 366 -26.58 -1.75 0.15
N ASN A 367 -26.65 -1.09 -1.01
CA ASN A 367 -27.74 -0.15 -1.33
C ASN A 367 -29.00 -0.83 -1.90
N LYS A 368 -28.92 -2.13 -2.26
CA LYS A 368 -30.07 -2.95 -2.65
C LYS A 368 -30.74 -3.64 -1.44
N LEU A 369 -30.06 -3.67 -0.31
CA LEU A 369 -30.59 -3.98 1.03
C LEU A 369 -31.10 -2.69 1.68
#